data_AF-A0A160U073-F1
#
_entry.id   AF-A0A160U073-F1
#
_cell.length_a   1.000
_cell.length_b   1.000
_cell.length_c   1.000
_cell.angle_alpha   90.00
_cell.angle_beta   90.00
_cell.angle_gamma   90.00
#
_symmetry.space_group_name_H-M   'P 1'
#
loop_
_entity.id
_entity.type
_entity.pdbx_description
1 polymer ?
#
loop_
_entity_poly.entity_id
_entity_poly.type
_entity_poly.pdbx_seq_one_letter_code
_entity_poly.pdbx_strand_id
1 'polypeptide(L)'
;MRTHLAAIALIAPLIACEPTPPIVGGPCSYETTIISATVTEVDEDGALFDGPEGELWVPASYLGTLPEVGETLTLKRDQITQGTCTPEMYEVVAADVSDED
;
A
#
# COMPACT_ATOMS: atom_id res chain seq x y z
N MET A 1 17.31 28.86 71.92
CA MET A 1 17.44 27.84 70.86
C MET A 1 16.30 26.83 71.01
N ARG A 2 15.37 26.82 70.06
CA ARG A 2 14.34 25.79 69.89
C ARG A 2 13.77 25.91 68.47
N THR A 3 14.39 25.15 67.58
CA THR A 3 13.91 24.67 66.27
C THR A 3 12.55 23.96 66.43
N HIS A 4 11.61 23.88 65.48
CA HIS A 4 11.64 23.45 64.07
C HIS A 4 10.40 24.04 63.37
N LEU A 5 10.55 24.83 62.29
CA LEU A 5 10.51 24.45 60.87
C LEU A 5 9.18 23.83 60.39
N ALA A 6 8.58 24.58 59.46
CA ALA A 6 7.27 24.46 58.86
C ALA A 6 6.98 23.09 58.20
N ALA A 7 5.77 22.59 58.40
CA ALA A 7 5.22 21.46 57.66
C ALA A 7 4.84 21.93 56.24
N ILE A 8 5.62 21.50 55.25
CA ILE A 8 5.35 21.71 53.82
C ILE A 8 4.27 20.70 53.39
N ALA A 9 3.11 21.22 53.02
CA ALA A 9 2.04 20.43 52.41
C ALA A 9 2.47 19.96 51.02
N LEU A 10 2.61 18.65 50.85
CA LEU A 10 2.96 18.00 49.59
C LEU A 10 1.73 18.00 48.67
N ILE A 11 1.72 18.85 47.65
CA ILE A 11 0.71 18.84 46.60
C ILE A 11 1.09 17.73 45.61
N ALA A 12 0.37 16.62 45.60
CA ALA A 12 0.53 15.59 44.59
C ALA A 12 -0.14 16.05 43.28
N PRO A 13 0.58 16.19 42.15
CA PRO A 13 -0.07 16.43 40.87
C PRO A 13 -0.78 15.15 40.43
N LEU A 14 -2.09 15.23 40.25
CA LEU A 14 -2.87 14.21 39.54
C LEU A 14 -2.40 14.21 38.09
N ILE A 15 -1.53 13.27 37.75
CA ILE A 15 -1.11 13.01 36.38
C ILE A 15 -2.33 12.37 35.70
N ALA A 16 -3.08 13.19 34.96
CA ALA A 16 -4.08 12.70 34.03
C ALA A 16 -3.35 12.02 32.86
N CYS A 17 -3.00 10.75 33.01
CA CYS A 17 -2.65 9.90 31.87
C CYS A 17 -3.96 9.57 31.17
N GLU A 18 -4.36 10.39 30.20
CA GLU A 18 -5.33 9.97 29.19
C GLU A 18 -4.73 8.77 28.43
N PRO A 19 -5.44 7.63 28.32
CA PRO A 19 -4.98 6.55 27.46
C PRO A 19 -5.10 7.04 26.02
N THR A 20 -3.97 7.39 25.41
CA THR A 20 -3.90 7.66 23.98
C THR A 20 -4.49 6.44 23.26
N PRO A 21 -5.55 6.59 22.45
CA PRO A 21 -6.05 5.46 21.67
C PRO A 21 -4.90 4.92 20.81
N PRO A 22 -4.80 3.59 20.62
CA PRO A 22 -3.77 3.05 19.75
C PRO A 22 -3.92 3.71 18.38
N ILE A 23 -2.82 4.23 17.83
CA ILE A 23 -2.80 4.72 16.46
C ILE A 23 -3.16 3.53 15.58
N VAL A 24 -4.37 3.55 15.03
CA VAL A 24 -4.89 2.49 14.17
C VAL A 24 -4.33 2.74 12.78
N GLY A 25 -3.44 1.85 12.31
CA GLY A 25 -2.76 1.97 11.02
C GLY A 25 -1.24 2.04 11.19
N GLY A 26 -0.60 0.89 11.37
CA GLY A 26 0.85 0.76 11.21
C GLY A 26 1.27 1.01 9.74
N PRO A 27 2.58 1.06 9.45
CA PRO A 27 3.06 1.25 8.09
C PRO A 27 2.49 0.16 7.16
N CYS A 28 2.19 0.54 5.92
CA CYS A 28 1.72 -0.40 4.94
C CYS A 28 2.88 -1.23 4.40
N SER A 29 2.69 -2.55 4.37
CA SER A 29 3.63 -3.51 3.79
C SER A 29 2.97 -4.20 2.62
N TYR A 30 3.76 -4.45 1.58
CA TYR A 30 3.31 -5.03 0.32
C TYR A 30 4.17 -6.22 -0.05
N GLU A 31 3.54 -7.21 -0.67
CA GLU A 31 4.20 -8.29 -1.39
C GLU A 31 4.15 -7.97 -2.89
N THR A 32 5.34 -7.82 -3.49
CA THR A 32 5.51 -7.52 -4.91
C THR A 32 5.69 -8.81 -5.70
N THR A 33 4.86 -9.01 -6.72
CA THR A 33 4.96 -10.11 -7.67
C THR A 33 5.06 -9.58 -9.09
N ILE A 34 5.90 -10.18 -9.93
CA ILE A 34 5.95 -9.91 -11.37
C ILE A 34 5.19 -11.03 -12.07
N ILE A 35 4.15 -10.69 -12.82
CA ILE A 35 3.32 -11.63 -13.57
C ILE A 35 3.33 -11.26 -15.05
N SER A 36 3.33 -12.28 -15.92
CA SER A 36 3.09 -12.11 -17.34
C SER A 36 1.65 -12.52 -17.62
N ALA A 37 0.86 -11.63 -18.22
CA ALA A 37 -0.57 -11.84 -18.43
C ALA A 37 -1.00 -11.33 -19.80
N THR A 38 -1.95 -12.02 -20.42
CA THR A 38 -2.42 -11.72 -21.80
C THR A 38 -3.79 -11.07 -21.75
N VAL A 39 -3.96 -9.96 -22.46
CA VAL A 39 -5.22 -9.21 -22.50
C VAL A 39 -6.31 -10.01 -23.20
N THR A 40 -7.44 -10.21 -22.54
CA THR A 40 -8.61 -10.93 -23.07
C THR A 40 -9.77 -9.99 -23.40
N GLU A 41 -9.91 -8.88 -22.67
CA GLU A 41 -10.96 -7.87 -22.87
C GLU A 41 -10.42 -6.48 -22.51
N VAL A 42 -10.93 -5.44 -23.18
CA VAL A 42 -10.56 -4.04 -22.95
C VAL A 42 -11.81 -3.18 -23.05
N ASP A 43 -12.00 -2.30 -22.08
CA ASP A 43 -13.04 -1.27 -22.09
C ASP A 43 -12.49 0.10 -21.63
N GLU A 44 -13.37 1.06 -21.37
CA GLU A 44 -12.99 2.43 -20.99
C GLU A 44 -12.38 2.53 -19.58
N ASP A 45 -12.70 1.58 -18.70
CA ASP A 45 -12.30 1.58 -17.29
C ASP A 45 -11.04 0.74 -17.05
N GLY A 46 -10.66 -0.15 -17.99
CA GLY A 46 -9.47 -0.97 -17.87
C GLY A 46 -9.39 -2.13 -18.86
N ALA A 47 -8.65 -3.16 -18.46
CA ALA A 47 -8.50 -4.38 -19.26
C ALA A 47 -8.51 -5.62 -18.37
N LEU A 48 -9.08 -6.70 -18.91
CA LEU A 48 -9.04 -8.04 -18.34
C LEU A 48 -7.84 -8.78 -18.91
N PHE A 49 -7.08 -9.43 -18.03
CA PHE A 49 -5.91 -10.22 -18.38
C PHE A 49 -6.09 -11.66 -17.93
N ASP A 50 -5.68 -12.61 -18.76
CA ASP A 50 -5.46 -14.01 -18.37
C ASP A 50 -4.03 -14.16 -17.83
N GLY A 51 -3.92 -14.35 -16.52
CA GLY A 51 -2.66 -14.47 -15.79
C GLY A 51 -2.42 -15.88 -15.24
N PRO A 52 -1.27 -16.11 -14.57
CA PRO A 52 -0.90 -17.43 -14.06
C PRO A 52 -1.83 -17.96 -12.95
N GLU A 53 -2.56 -17.08 -12.28
CA GLU A 53 -3.50 -17.41 -11.20
C GLU A 53 -4.97 -17.32 -11.65
N GLY A 54 -5.21 -17.08 -12.94
CA GLY A 54 -6.53 -16.85 -13.53
C GLY A 54 -6.71 -15.43 -14.05
N GLU A 55 -7.98 -15.05 -14.24
CA GLU A 55 -8.35 -13.75 -14.79
C GLU A 55 -8.10 -12.61 -13.79
N LEU A 56 -7.59 -11.50 -14.30
CA LEU A 56 -7.13 -10.35 -13.54
C LEU A 56 -7.64 -9.07 -14.20
N TRP A 57 -8.44 -8.30 -13.47
CA TRP A 57 -8.88 -6.98 -13.94
C TRP A 57 -7.90 -5.89 -13.51
N VAL A 58 -7.35 -5.14 -14.48
CA VAL A 58 -6.45 -4.02 -14.21
C VAL A 58 -7.09 -2.71 -14.65
N PRO A 59 -7.34 -1.76 -13.72
CA PRO A 59 -7.86 -0.44 -14.07
C PRO A 59 -6.95 0.34 -15.02
N ALA A 60 -7.56 1.10 -15.94
CA ALA A 60 -6.87 1.94 -16.91
C ALA A 60 -5.88 2.93 -16.25
N SER A 61 -6.18 3.37 -15.02
CA SER A 61 -5.31 4.25 -14.23
C SER A 61 -3.91 3.68 -13.96
N TYR A 62 -3.77 2.36 -13.95
CA TYR A 62 -2.48 1.68 -13.74
C TYR A 62 -1.78 1.29 -15.05
N LEU A 63 -2.52 1.27 -16.17
CA LEU A 63 -2.00 0.85 -17.48
C LEU A 63 -1.33 2.01 -18.23
N GLY A 64 -1.75 3.24 -17.96
CA GLY A 64 -1.28 4.45 -18.65
C GLY A 64 -1.85 4.57 -20.07
N THR A 65 -1.74 3.51 -20.87
CA THR A 65 -2.43 3.33 -22.17
C THR A 65 -3.16 1.98 -22.15
N LEU A 66 -4.39 1.96 -22.65
CA LEU A 66 -5.15 0.71 -22.78
C LEU A 66 -4.46 -0.20 -23.81
N PRO A 67 -4.15 -1.46 -23.45
CA PRO A 67 -3.50 -2.40 -24.35
C PRO A 67 -4.48 -2.96 -25.38
N GLU A 68 -3.97 -3.72 -26.35
CA GLU A 68 -4.82 -4.41 -27.33
C GLU A 68 -5.17 -5.83 -26.88
N VAL A 69 -6.35 -6.33 -27.25
CA VAL A 69 -6.74 -7.72 -26.99
C VAL A 69 -5.74 -8.67 -27.68
N GLY A 70 -5.22 -9.63 -26.93
CA GLY A 70 -4.18 -10.56 -27.36
C GLY A 70 -2.75 -10.09 -27.08
N GLU A 71 -2.55 -8.86 -26.58
CA GLU A 71 -1.24 -8.39 -26.13
C GLU A 71 -0.84 -9.05 -24.80
N THR A 72 0.42 -9.44 -24.66
CA THR A 72 0.98 -9.97 -23.41
C THR A 72 1.83 -8.90 -22.74
N LEU A 73 1.47 -8.52 -21.52
CA LEU A 73 2.20 -7.53 -20.72
C LEU A 73 2.83 -8.17 -19.49
N THR A 74 3.95 -7.59 -19.05
CA THR A 74 4.52 -7.88 -17.74
C THR A 74 3.99 -6.86 -16.74
N LEU A 75 3.25 -7.33 -15.76
CA LEU A 75 2.65 -6.51 -14.70
C LEU A 75 3.39 -6.77 -13.40
N LYS A 76 3.77 -5.69 -12.72
CA LYS A 76 4.15 -5.73 -11.32
C LYS A 76 2.89 -5.52 -10.48
N ARG A 77 2.56 -6.49 -9.62
CA ARG A 77 1.43 -6.47 -8.69
C ARG A 77 1.95 -6.30 -7.27
N ASP A 78 1.54 -5.24 -6.61
CA ASP A 78 1.82 -4.99 -5.19
C ASP A 78 0.55 -5.25 -4.37
N GLN A 79 0.54 -6.34 -3.58
CA GLN A 79 -0.59 -6.72 -2.74
C GLN A 79 -0.29 -6.46 -1.26
N ILE A 80 -1.21 -5.81 -0.55
CA ILE A 80 -1.00 -5.44 0.85
C ILE A 80 -0.94 -6.68 1.75
N THR A 81 0.08 -6.76 2.60
CA THR A 81 0.26 -7.83 3.62
C THR A 81 0.07 -7.32 5.05
N GLN A 82 0.25 -6.01 5.27
CA GLN A 82 0.03 -5.35 6.56
C GLN A 82 -0.44 -3.91 6.36
N GLY A 83 -1.37 -3.44 7.20
CA GLY A 83 -1.91 -2.08 7.16
C GLY A 83 -3.31 -2.04 6.56
N THR A 84 -3.77 -0.82 6.21
CA THR A 84 -5.10 -0.56 5.63
C THR A 84 -5.02 0.36 4.41
N CYS A 85 -3.89 0.37 3.72
CA CYS A 85 -3.71 1.11 2.46
C CYS A 85 -4.41 0.40 1.29
N THR A 86 -4.19 0.91 0.07
CA THR A 86 -4.68 0.31 -1.18
C THR A 86 -4.38 -1.19 -1.21
N PRO A 87 -5.41 -2.06 -1.34
CA PRO A 87 -5.21 -3.51 -1.27
C PRO A 87 -4.31 -4.06 -2.36
N GLU A 88 -4.41 -3.50 -3.56
CA GLU A 88 -3.72 -4.00 -4.74
C GLU A 88 -3.41 -2.86 -5.70
N MET A 89 -2.18 -2.86 -6.21
CA MET A 89 -1.69 -1.86 -7.16
C MET A 89 -0.96 -2.56 -8.30
N TYR A 90 -1.02 -1.96 -9.47
CA TYR A 90 -0.40 -2.48 -10.69
C TYR A 90 0.52 -1.46 -11.34
N GLU A 91 1.55 -1.97 -11.99
CA GLU A 91 2.48 -1.19 -12.78
C GLU A 91 2.91 -2.02 -13.99
N VAL A 92 2.81 -1.45 -15.19
CA VAL A 92 3.32 -2.10 -16.41
C VAL A 92 4.84 -1.98 -16.39
N VAL A 93 5.51 -3.12 -16.33
CA VAL A 93 6.96 -3.19 -16.46
C VAL A 93 7.26 -3.23 -17.95
N ALA A 94 7.77 -2.12 -18.49
CA ALA A 94 8.34 -2.16 -19.83
C ALA A 94 9.45 -3.22 -19.84
N ALA A 95 9.31 -4.25 -20.67
CA ALA A 95 10.47 -5.05 -21.03
C ALA A 95 11.43 -4.07 -21.70
N ASP A 96 12.56 -3.78 -21.06
CA ASP A 96 13.56 -2.84 -21.53
C ASP A 96 13.76 -2.99 -23.04
N VAL A 97 13.16 -2.09 -23.83
CA VAL A 97 13.71 -1.73 -25.12
C VAL A 97 15.02 -1.07 -24.76
N SER A 98 16.07 -1.88 -24.81
CA SER A 98 17.44 -1.41 -24.67
C SER A 98 17.62 -0.30 -25.70
N ASP A 99 17.74 0.94 -25.25
CA ASP A 99 18.19 2.05 -26.07
C ASP A 99 19.59 1.70 -26.59
N GLU A 100 19.68 1.13 -27.79
CA GLU A 100 20.88 1.14 -28.62
C GLU A 100 20.62 2.09 -29.81
N ASP A 101 21.08 3.33 -29.70
CA ASP A 101 21.70 4.10 -30.79
C ASP A 101 22.53 5.28 -30.26
#